data_AF-A0A9D9I7Q0-F1
#
_entry.id   AF-A0A9D9I7Q0-F1
#
_cell.length_a   1.000
_cell.length_b   1.000
_cell.length_c   1.000
_cell.angle_alpha   90.00
_cell.angle_beta   90.00
_cell.angle_gamma   90.00
#
_symmetry.space_group_name_H-M   'P 1'
#
loop_
_entity.id
_entity.type
_entity.pdbx_description
1 polymer ?
#
loop_
_entity_poly.entity_id
_entity_poly.type
_entity_poly.pdbx_seq_one_letter_code
_entity_poly.pdbx_strand_id
1 'polypeptide(L)'
;MTGQRLDIYESFPPGMLKYLQAYGWHFSKKMCQWAVSMMRRHNQSTGKEEPLDFCDKDKIADALKRGGVTLDKDVAYDAVYVYHMAKADYFKSSVADDVRLALFVKDYIDDPDGYPEKAMTQFYADCIGKGIPIMWEDMLVEDGK
;
A
#
# COMPACT_ATOMS: atom_id res chain seq x y z
N MET A 1 0.78 -1.33 -25.41
CA MET A 1 0.73 -2.79 -25.20
C MET A 1 0.96 -3.02 -23.72
N THR A 2 -0.03 -3.50 -22.99
CA THR A 2 0.17 -3.97 -21.61
C THR A 2 0.88 -5.32 -21.68
N GLY A 3 2.14 -5.35 -21.24
CA GLY A 3 2.87 -6.61 -21.10
C GLY A 3 2.19 -7.47 -20.04
N GLN A 4 2.07 -8.77 -20.30
CA GLN A 4 1.62 -9.70 -19.28
C GLN A 4 2.70 -9.79 -18.19
N ARG A 5 2.29 -9.88 -16.92
CA ARG A 5 3.24 -10.09 -15.82
C ARG A 5 3.96 -11.40 -16.00
N LEU A 6 5.24 -11.43 -15.62
CA LEU A 6 6.09 -12.63 -15.77
C LEU A 6 5.95 -13.59 -14.59
N ASP A 7 5.43 -13.11 -13.47
CA ASP A 7 5.19 -13.92 -12.27
C ASP A 7 4.02 -14.92 -12.45
N ILE A 8 3.25 -14.83 -13.54
CA ILE A 8 2.27 -15.86 -13.94
C ILE A 8 2.89 -17.23 -14.21
N TYR A 9 4.20 -17.27 -14.49
CA TYR A 9 4.93 -18.50 -14.76
C TYR A 9 5.46 -19.12 -13.46
N GLU A 10 5.33 -18.43 -12.34
CA GLU A 10 5.72 -18.93 -11.02
C GLU A 10 4.67 -19.87 -10.44
N SER A 11 5.12 -20.77 -9.57
CA SER A 11 4.24 -21.67 -8.82
C SER A 11 3.96 -21.08 -7.45
N PHE A 12 2.81 -20.43 -7.31
CA PHE A 12 2.39 -19.83 -6.05
C PHE A 12 1.72 -20.83 -5.10
N PRO A 13 1.87 -20.66 -3.77
CA PRO A 13 1.16 -21.47 -2.81
C PRO A 13 -0.38 -21.26 -2.91
N PRO A 14 -1.20 -22.26 -2.52
CA PRO A 14 -2.64 -22.20 -2.70
C PRO A 14 -3.33 -20.98 -2.09
N GLY A 15 -2.92 -20.55 -0.90
CA GLY A 15 -3.46 -19.33 -0.26
C GLY A 15 -3.22 -18.08 -1.08
N MET A 16 -2.00 -17.93 -1.62
CA MET A 16 -1.64 -16.81 -2.48
C MET A 16 -2.43 -16.82 -3.78
N LEU A 17 -2.58 -17.98 -4.43
CA LEU A 17 -3.40 -18.10 -5.64
C LEU A 17 -4.84 -17.66 -5.39
N LYS A 18 -5.45 -18.08 -4.28
CA LYS A 18 -6.80 -17.65 -3.91
C LYS A 18 -6.87 -16.13 -3.70
N TYR A 19 -5.85 -15.55 -3.07
CA TYR A 19 -5.79 -14.09 -2.86
C TYR A 19 -5.70 -13.36 -4.19
N LEU A 20 -4.78 -13.76 -5.06
CA LEU A 20 -4.59 -13.16 -6.38
C LEU A 20 -5.81 -13.34 -7.29
N GLN A 21 -6.53 -14.47 -7.18
CA GLN A 21 -7.79 -14.67 -7.88
C GLN A 21 -8.90 -13.73 -7.41
N ALA A 22 -8.92 -13.38 -6.11
CA ALA A 22 -9.94 -12.51 -5.53
C ALA A 22 -9.64 -11.02 -5.72
N TYR A 23 -8.37 -10.62 -5.60
CA TYR A 23 -7.96 -9.21 -5.50
C TYR A 23 -6.91 -8.79 -6.55
N GLY A 24 -6.35 -9.73 -7.31
CA GLY A 24 -5.14 -9.47 -8.09
C GLY A 24 -3.96 -9.08 -7.20
N TRP A 25 -2.97 -8.40 -7.78
CA TRP A 25 -1.89 -7.76 -7.03
C TRP A 25 -2.32 -6.37 -6.52
N HIS A 26 -3.47 -6.32 -5.86
CA HIS A 26 -3.96 -5.13 -5.16
C HIS A 26 -4.15 -5.44 -3.67
N PHE A 27 -4.09 -4.40 -2.84
CA PHE A 27 -4.35 -4.54 -1.43
C PHE A 27 -5.84 -4.76 -1.16
N SER A 28 -6.18 -5.87 -0.50
CA SER A 28 -7.43 -5.99 0.25
C SER A 28 -7.36 -5.10 1.50
N LYS A 29 -8.51 -4.81 2.13
CA LYS A 29 -8.54 -4.06 3.39
C LYS A 29 -7.65 -4.70 4.45
N LYS A 30 -7.75 -6.02 4.61
CA LYS A 30 -7.02 -6.78 5.63
C LYS A 30 -5.52 -6.83 5.34
N MET A 31 -5.13 -7.09 4.08
CA MET A 31 -3.73 -7.02 3.67
C MET A 31 -3.15 -5.62 3.93
N CYS A 32 -3.90 -4.57 3.59
CA CYS A 32 -3.47 -3.20 3.84
C CYS A 32 -3.28 -2.91 5.33
N GLN A 33 -4.24 -3.30 6.18
CA GLN A 33 -4.16 -3.10 7.63
C GLN A 33 -2.95 -3.84 8.22
N TRP A 34 -2.74 -5.09 7.81
CA TRP A 34 -1.58 -5.87 8.24
C TRP A 34 -0.27 -5.22 7.79
N ALA A 35 -0.16 -4.83 6.51
CA ALA A 35 1.01 -4.16 5.97
C ALA A 35 1.35 -2.85 6.71
N VAL A 36 0.33 -2.02 6.98
CA VAL A 36 0.49 -0.75 7.73
C VAL A 36 0.87 -0.99 9.19
N SER A 37 0.40 -2.07 9.81
CA SER A 37 0.74 -2.38 11.21
C SER A 37 2.23 -2.64 11.42
N MET A 38 2.97 -2.98 10.36
CA MET A 38 4.41 -3.17 10.37
C MET A 38 5.20 -1.87 10.13
N MET A 39 4.53 -0.78 9.75
CA MET A 39 5.18 0.49 9.44
C MET A 39 5.55 1.24 10.72
N ARG A 40 6.73 1.87 10.70
CA ARG A 40 7.19 2.79 11.74
C ARG A 40 7.58 4.10 11.10
N ARG A 41 7.22 5.20 11.74
CA ARG A 41 7.68 6.54 11.38
C ARG A 41 8.85 6.94 12.26
N HIS A 42 9.84 7.61 11.69
CA HIS A 42 10.89 8.22 12.47
C HIS A 42 10.43 9.59 13.01
N ASN A 43 10.30 9.73 14.33
CA ASN A 43 9.99 11.00 14.95
C ASN A 43 11.27 11.83 15.10
N GLN A 44 11.46 12.82 14.23
CA GLN A 44 12.65 13.69 14.24
C GLN A 44 12.84 14.47 15.54
N SER A 45 11.76 14.77 16.28
CA SER A 45 11.86 15.51 17.55
C SER A 45 12.36 14.64 18.70
N THR A 46 12.05 13.34 18.70
CA THR A 46 12.44 12.41 19.77
C THR A 46 13.58 11.47 19.37
N GLY A 47 13.90 11.38 18.08
CA GLY A 47 14.85 10.43 17.49
C GLY A 47 14.38 8.96 17.54
N LYS A 48 13.11 8.72 17.89
CA LYS A 48 12.56 7.36 18.07
C LYS A 48 11.69 6.94 16.91
N GLU A 49 11.63 5.63 16.70
CA GLU A 49 10.67 5.01 15.80
C GLU A 49 9.34 4.76 16.52
N GLU A 50 8.25 5.25 15.94
CA GLU A 50 6.90 5.12 16.46
C GLU A 50 6.03 4.33 15.49
N PRO A 51 5.12 3.44 15.96
CA PRO A 51 4.17 2.77 15.08
C PRO A 51 3.25 3.79 14.41
N LEU A 52 2.80 3.48 13.20
CA LEU A 52 1.85 4.32 12.47
C LEU A 52 0.40 3.90 12.76
N ASP A 53 -0.45 4.86 13.11
CA ASP A 53 -1.89 4.61 13.25
C ASP A 53 -2.56 4.43 11.88
N PHE A 54 -3.34 3.36 11.75
CA PHE A 54 -4.12 3.10 10.54
C PHE A 54 -5.26 4.12 10.40
N CYS A 55 -5.30 4.80 9.26
CA CYS A 55 -6.37 5.67 8.82
C CYS A 55 -7.26 4.93 7.81
N ASP A 56 -8.57 4.96 8.02
CA ASP A 56 -9.53 4.38 7.08
C ASP A 56 -9.56 5.09 5.72
N LYS A 57 -10.15 4.41 4.73
CA LYS A 57 -10.20 4.87 3.34
C LYS A 57 -10.94 6.21 3.20
N ASP A 58 -11.98 6.45 4.00
CA ASP A 58 -12.78 7.67 3.94
C ASP A 58 -11.98 8.88 4.42
N LYS A 59 -11.26 8.76 5.54
CA LYS A 59 -10.37 9.83 6.03
C LYS A 59 -9.26 10.17 5.05
N ILE A 60 -8.71 9.16 4.36
CA ILE A 60 -7.68 9.38 3.34
C ILE A 60 -8.29 10.04 2.11
N ALA A 61 -9.47 9.62 1.65
CA ALA A 61 -10.16 10.27 0.55
C ALA A 61 -10.42 11.76 0.85
N ASP A 62 -10.84 12.09 2.07
CA ASP A 62 -11.00 13.47 2.52
C ASP A 62 -9.67 14.24 2.54
N ALA A 63 -8.57 13.60 2.95
CA ALA A 63 -7.23 14.20 2.92
C ALA A 63 -6.76 14.50 1.48
N LEU A 64 -6.95 13.56 0.56
CA LEU A 64 -6.63 13.75 -0.86
C LEU A 64 -7.46 14.89 -1.47
N LYS A 65 -8.77 14.93 -1.16
CA LYS A 65 -9.67 15.99 -1.64
C LYS A 65 -9.27 17.36 -1.12
N ARG A 66 -8.84 17.48 0.14
CA ARG A 66 -8.29 18.75 0.69
C ARG A 66 -7.02 19.19 -0.04
N GLY A 67 -6.22 18.24 -0.51
CA GLY A 67 -5.05 18.49 -1.36
C GLY A 67 -5.39 18.76 -2.84
N GLY A 68 -6.67 18.76 -3.23
CA GLY A 68 -7.09 18.92 -4.63
C GLY A 68 -6.76 17.71 -5.52
N VAL A 69 -6.53 16.54 -4.93
CA VAL A 69 -6.11 15.32 -5.64
C VAL A 69 -7.31 14.45 -5.97
N THR A 70 -7.35 13.96 -7.20
CA THR A 70 -8.18 12.85 -7.68
C THR A 70 -7.24 11.78 -8.24
N LEU A 71 -7.56 10.51 -8.00
CA LEU A 71 -6.77 9.35 -8.46
C LEU A 71 -7.53 8.64 -9.57
N ASP A 72 -6.89 8.47 -10.72
CA ASP A 72 -7.49 7.86 -11.91
C ASP A 72 -7.24 6.34 -11.97
N LYS A 73 -6.14 5.89 -11.35
CA LYS A 73 -5.69 4.48 -11.38
C LYS A 73 -5.81 3.76 -10.03
N ASP A 74 -6.42 4.37 -9.01
CA ASP A 74 -6.59 3.70 -7.70
C ASP A 74 -7.52 2.49 -7.79
N VAL A 75 -7.07 1.37 -7.21
CA VAL A 75 -7.83 0.13 -7.11
C VAL A 75 -7.75 -0.39 -5.68
N ALA A 76 -8.88 -0.85 -5.16
CA ALA A 76 -9.00 -1.44 -3.83
C ALA A 76 -8.41 -0.56 -2.70
N TYR A 77 -7.36 -1.00 -1.99
CA TYR A 77 -6.71 -0.27 -0.89
C TYR A 77 -5.29 0.21 -1.25
N ASP A 78 -4.93 0.30 -2.53
CA ASP A 78 -3.58 0.66 -2.94
C ASP A 78 -3.21 2.09 -2.54
N ALA A 79 -4.06 3.08 -2.81
CA ALA A 79 -3.83 4.45 -2.35
C ALA A 79 -3.78 4.56 -0.81
N VAL A 80 -4.54 3.72 -0.09
CA VAL A 80 -4.51 3.68 1.38
C VAL A 80 -3.14 3.20 1.85
N TYR A 81 -2.61 2.13 1.27
CA TYR A 81 -1.26 1.65 1.58
C TYR A 81 -0.20 2.70 1.24
N VAL A 82 -0.23 3.26 0.03
CA VAL A 82 0.76 4.25 -0.44
C VAL A 82 0.74 5.50 0.43
N TYR A 83 -0.43 5.97 0.87
CA TYR A 83 -0.53 7.09 1.82
C TYR A 83 0.20 6.80 3.13
N HIS A 84 0.01 5.60 3.71
CA HIS A 84 0.67 5.23 4.96
C HIS A 84 2.18 5.03 4.78
N MET A 85 2.60 4.36 3.71
CA MET A 85 4.02 4.21 3.37
C MET A 85 4.69 5.57 3.22
N ALA A 86 4.07 6.48 2.46
CA ALA A 86 4.61 7.81 2.27
C ALA A 86 4.65 8.62 3.58
N LYS A 87 3.66 8.41 4.45
CA LYS A 87 3.60 9.00 5.78
C LYS A 87 4.67 8.45 6.73
N ALA A 88 5.02 7.17 6.60
CA ALA A 88 6.06 6.55 7.42
C ALA A 88 7.47 7.01 6.99
N ASP A 89 7.73 7.02 5.68
CA ASP A 89 9.10 7.10 5.16
C ASP A 89 9.52 8.53 4.77
N TYR A 90 8.58 9.37 4.32
CA TYR A 90 8.91 10.68 3.73
C TYR A 90 8.32 11.88 4.48
N PHE A 91 7.28 11.68 5.29
CA PHE A 91 6.56 12.79 5.92
C PHE A 91 7.38 13.51 7.00
N LYS A 92 7.27 14.84 7.00
CA LYS A 92 8.14 15.75 7.78
C LYS A 92 9.63 15.63 7.46
N SER A 93 9.98 14.95 6.37
CA SER A 93 11.29 14.95 5.74
C SER A 93 11.18 15.59 4.36
N SER A 94 11.30 14.82 3.28
CA SER A 94 11.10 15.28 1.90
C SER A 94 9.65 15.67 1.59
N VAL A 95 8.67 15.10 2.29
CA VAL A 95 7.25 15.46 2.20
C VAL A 95 6.87 16.33 3.40
N ALA A 96 6.79 17.65 3.20
CA ALA A 96 6.70 18.60 4.31
C ALA A 96 5.32 18.66 5.02
N ASP A 97 4.24 18.41 4.30
CA ASP A 97 2.86 18.62 4.78
C ASP A 97 1.85 17.70 4.08
N ASP A 98 0.61 17.74 4.56
CA ASP A 98 -0.46 16.85 4.09
C ASP A 98 -0.84 17.09 2.62
N VAL A 99 -0.66 18.32 2.11
CA VAL A 99 -0.92 18.62 0.69
C VAL A 99 0.14 17.93 -0.18
N ARG A 100 1.42 18.03 0.19
CA ARG A 100 2.51 17.31 -0.51
C ARG A 100 2.39 15.81 -0.35
N LEU A 101 1.87 15.32 0.77
CA LEU A 101 1.59 13.90 0.98
C LEU A 101 0.49 13.41 0.01
N ALA A 102 -0.57 14.19 -0.18
CA ALA A 102 -1.60 13.87 -1.16
C ALA A 102 -1.06 13.85 -2.59
N LEU A 103 -0.20 14.83 -2.95
CA LEU A 103 0.46 14.86 -4.26
C LEU A 103 1.37 13.66 -4.48
N PHE A 104 2.14 13.25 -3.46
CA PHE A 104 2.95 12.04 -3.52
C PHE A 104 2.11 10.81 -3.86
N VAL A 105 0.96 10.63 -3.19
CA VAL A 105 0.06 9.51 -3.47
C VAL A 105 -0.43 9.56 -4.92
N LYS A 106 -0.75 10.75 -5.44
CA LYS A 106 -1.12 10.93 -6.85
C LYS A 106 0.00 10.51 -7.78
N ASP A 107 1.20 11.05 -7.57
CA ASP A 107 2.36 10.79 -8.43
C ASP A 107 2.71 9.30 -8.46
N TYR A 108 2.54 8.61 -7.34
CA TYR A 108 2.81 7.18 -7.24
C TYR A 108 1.70 6.31 -7.88
N ILE A 109 0.42 6.60 -7.59
CA ILE A 109 -0.71 5.78 -8.05
C ILE A 109 -1.00 6.02 -9.54
N ASP A 110 -0.98 7.29 -9.97
CA ASP A 110 -1.29 7.66 -11.35
C ASP A 110 -0.07 7.65 -12.28
N ASP A 111 1.07 7.18 -11.77
CA ASP A 111 2.37 7.08 -12.46
C ASP A 111 2.20 6.63 -13.93
N PRO A 112 2.52 7.48 -14.92
CA PRO A 112 2.34 7.18 -16.35
C PRO A 112 3.16 5.99 -16.84
N ASP A 113 4.35 5.77 -16.28
CA ASP A 113 5.25 4.65 -16.65
C ASP A 113 5.21 3.48 -15.64
N GLY A 114 4.46 3.66 -14.55
CA GLY A 114 4.11 2.60 -13.61
C GLY A 114 3.10 1.58 -14.15
N TYR A 115 2.71 0.66 -13.29
CA TYR A 115 1.70 -0.36 -13.55
C TYR A 115 0.71 -0.44 -12.38
N PRO A 116 -0.56 -0.83 -12.59
CA PRO A 116 -1.62 -0.70 -11.58
C PRO A 116 -1.35 -1.42 -10.25
N GLU A 117 -0.56 -2.48 -10.30
CA GLU A 117 -0.32 -3.42 -9.19
C GLU A 117 1.01 -3.15 -8.45
N LYS A 118 1.63 -1.99 -8.74
CA LYS A 118 2.98 -1.62 -8.25
C LYS A 118 3.08 -1.62 -6.73
N ALA A 119 2.06 -1.10 -6.03
CA ALA A 119 2.07 -0.97 -4.57
C ALA A 119 2.22 -2.35 -3.88
N MET A 120 1.33 -3.30 -4.19
CA MET A 120 1.36 -4.64 -3.59
C MET A 120 2.58 -5.44 -4.06
N THR A 121 3.01 -5.26 -5.31
CA THR A 121 4.19 -5.94 -5.85
C THR A 121 5.46 -5.51 -5.11
N GLN A 122 5.63 -4.20 -4.88
CA GLN A 122 6.77 -3.68 -4.10
C GLN A 122 6.72 -4.17 -2.65
N PHE A 123 5.55 -4.11 -2.01
CA PHE A 123 5.38 -4.63 -0.65
C PHE A 123 5.72 -6.12 -0.55
N TYR A 124 5.28 -6.93 -1.50
CA TYR A 124 5.58 -8.36 -1.52
C TYR A 124 7.09 -8.62 -1.73
N ALA A 125 7.73 -7.89 -2.63
CA ALA A 125 9.17 -7.96 -2.82
C ALA A 125 9.95 -7.59 -1.54
N ASP A 126 9.47 -6.59 -0.80
CA ASP A 126 9.99 -6.21 0.50
C ASP A 126 9.84 -7.33 1.54
N CYS A 127 8.69 -7.98 1.60
CA CYS A 127 8.46 -9.13 2.48
C CYS A 127 9.45 -10.27 2.18
N ILE A 128 9.69 -10.58 0.89
CA ILE A 128 10.70 -11.54 0.48
C ILE A 128 12.09 -11.11 0.97
N GLY A 129 12.50 -9.87 0.65
CA GLY A 129 13.82 -9.34 1.00
C GLY A 129 14.08 -9.29 2.52
N LYS A 130 13.02 -9.06 3.31
CA LYS A 130 13.07 -9.00 4.78
C LYS A 130 12.87 -10.38 5.44
N GLY A 131 12.53 -11.42 4.68
CA GLY A 131 12.20 -12.75 5.23
C GLY A 131 10.91 -12.76 6.05
N ILE A 132 9.96 -11.87 5.75
CA ILE A 132 8.68 -11.76 6.44
C ILE A 132 7.65 -12.62 5.69
N PRO A 133 7.15 -13.72 6.28
CA PRO A 133 6.13 -14.53 5.63
C PRO A 133 4.78 -13.81 5.63
N ILE A 134 4.08 -13.87 4.48
CA ILE A 134 2.68 -13.49 4.38
C ILE A 134 1.84 -14.75 4.58
N MET A 135 1.01 -14.77 5.63
CA MET A 135 0.03 -15.83 5.86
C MET A 135 -1.18 -15.56 4.96
N TRP A 136 -1.09 -15.97 3.70
CA TRP A 136 -2.06 -15.59 2.65
C TRP A 136 -3.49 -16.00 2.98
N GLU A 137 -3.69 -17.15 3.63
CA GLU A 137 -5.00 -17.62 4.08
C GLU A 137 -5.67 -16.65 5.06
N ASP A 138 -4.89 -16.04 5.95
CA ASP A 138 -5.40 -15.07 6.91
C ASP A 138 -5.86 -13.78 6.23
N MET A 139 -5.27 -13.45 5.08
CA MET A 139 -5.56 -12.25 4.30
C MET A 139 -6.83 -12.36 3.43
N LEU A 140 -7.42 -13.56 3.35
CA LEU A 140 -8.66 -13.82 2.60
C LEU A 140 -9.93 -13.53 3.41
N VAL A 141 -9.86 -13.61 4.74
CA VAL A 141 -11.03 -13.55 5.62
C VAL A 141 -11.30 -12.11 6.02
N GLU A 142 -12.42 -11.52 5.57
CA GLU A 142 -12.92 -10.28 6.17
C GLU A 142 -13.47 -10.58 7.57
N ASP A 143 -13.05 -9.81 8.58
CA ASP A 143 -13.54 -9.98 9.95
C ASP A 143 -15.06 -9.75 9.99
N GLY A 144 -15.84 -10.82 10.23
CA GLY A 144 -17.29 -10.75 10.44
C GLY A 144 -18.20 -11.61 9.56
N LYS A 145 -17.72 -12.72 8.99
CA LYS A 145 -18.59 -13.80 8.48
C LYS A 145 -18.31 -15.12 9.16
#